data_AF-A0A9Q3PWF3-F1
#
_entry.id   AF-A0A9Q3PWF3-F1
#
_cell.length_a   1.000
_cell.length_b   1.000
_cell.length_c   1.000
_cell.angle_alpha   90.00
_cell.angle_beta   90.00
_cell.angle_gamma   90.00
#
_symmetry.space_group_name_H-M   'P 1'
#
loop_
_entity.id
_entity.type
_entity.pdbx_description
1 polymer ?
#
loop_
_entity_poly.entity_id
_entity_poly.type
_entity_poly.pdbx_seq_one_letter_code
_entity_poly.pdbx_strand_id
1 'polypeptide(L)'
;MTQERMKAYEKIRKSLTEAPLLLICDWDIPFKLYIDACGDGLGTALHQVQIIDEKPTEGPACYISRQIKPTEARYCASQME
;
A
#
# COMPACT_ATOMS: atom_id res chain seq x y z
N MET A 1 24.15 -0.72 -16.24
CA MET A 1 23.14 -0.39 -15.21
C MET A 1 22.97 1.13 -15.24
N THR A 2 21.75 1.67 -15.39
CA THR A 2 21.55 3.13 -15.46
C THR A 2 21.51 3.72 -14.04
N GLN A 3 21.84 5.02 -13.91
CA GLN A 3 21.77 5.73 -12.62
C GLN A 3 20.38 5.64 -11.98
N GLU A 4 19.34 5.71 -12.81
CA GLU A 4 17.94 5.58 -12.38
C GLU A 4 17.63 4.20 -11.81
N ARG A 5 18.09 3.13 -12.46
CA ARG A 5 17.91 1.75 -11.96
C ARG A 5 18.60 1.54 -10.62
N MET A 6 19.79 2.11 -10.43
CA MET A 6 20.50 2.08 -9.15
C MET A 6 19.70 2.79 -8.05
N LYS A 7 19.18 3.99 -8.35
CA LYS A 7 18.35 4.74 -7.39
C LYS A 7 17.06 3.98 -7.03
N ALA A 8 16.39 3.38 -8.01
CA ALA A 8 15.19 2.59 -7.78
C ALA A 8 15.48 1.36 -6.90
N TYR A 9 16.58 0.65 -7.18
CA TYR A 9 17.03 -0.48 -6.37
C TYR A 9 17.30 -0.08 -4.91
N GLU A 10 18.07 0.99 -4.69
CA GLU A 10 18.37 1.48 -3.33
C GLU A 10 17.09 1.93 -2.59
N LYS A 11 16.14 2.56 -3.29
CA LYS A 11 14.85 2.93 -2.71
C LYS A 11 14.06 1.71 -2.24
N ILE A 12 13.99 0.65 -3.07
CA ILE A 12 13.31 -0.60 -2.70
C ILE A 12 14.00 -1.25 -1.51
N ARG A 13 15.34 -1.36 -1.54
CA ARG A 13 16.13 -1.94 -0.45
C ARG A 13 15.82 -1.23 0.87
N LYS A 14 15.89 0.10 0.88
CA LYS A 14 15.60 0.92 2.06
C LYS A 14 14.18 0.70 2.55
N SER A 15 13.20 0.69 1.65
CA SER A 15 11.79 0.52 2.00
C SER A 15 11.50 -0.86 2.61
N LEU A 16 12.18 -1.92 2.16
CA LEU A 16 12.02 -3.27 2.71
C LEU A 16 12.70 -3.43 4.07
N THR A 17 13.84 -2.76 4.30
CA THR A 17 14.57 -2.86 5.57
C THR A 17 14.03 -1.95 6.66
N GLU A 18 13.39 -0.84 6.28
CA GLU A 18 12.84 0.16 7.19
C GLU A 18 11.30 0.16 7.19
N ALA A 19 10.69 -0.92 6.68
CA ALA A 19 9.24 -1.03 6.58
C ALA A 19 8.58 -0.91 7.97
N PRO A 20 7.43 -0.21 8.08
CA PRO A 20 6.69 -0.14 9.33
C PRO A 20 6.20 -1.54 9.74
N LEU A 21 6.03 -1.74 11.05
CA LEU A 21 5.46 -2.96 11.59
C LEU A 21 4.02 -3.13 11.08
N LEU A 22 3.71 -4.30 10.51
CA LEU A 22 2.36 -4.66 10.09
C LEU A 22 1.59 -5.31 11.25
N LEU A 23 0.31 -5.00 11.34
CA LEU A 23 -0.60 -5.69 12.25
C LEU A 23 -0.89 -7.10 11.74
N ILE A 24 -1.01 -8.05 12.67
CA ILE A 24 -1.55 -9.38 12.35
C ILE A 24 -3.04 -9.22 12.08
N CYS A 25 -3.52 -9.73 10.94
CA CYS A 25 -4.93 -9.65 10.59
C CYS A 25 -5.82 -10.41 11.59
N ASP A 26 -6.90 -9.77 12.02
CA ASP A 26 -8.00 -10.41 12.74
C ASP A 26 -9.22 -10.52 11.82
N TRP A 27 -9.66 -11.74 11.53
CA TRP A 27 -10.75 -11.97 10.57
C TRP A 27 -12.15 -11.65 11.12
N ASP A 28 -12.27 -11.48 12.43
CA ASP A 28 -13.53 -11.14 13.08
C ASP A 28 -13.78 -9.61 13.12
N ILE A 29 -12.77 -8.81 12.74
CA ILE A 29 -12.81 -7.35 12.76
C ILE A 29 -12.88 -6.81 11.32
N PRO A 30 -13.71 -5.78 11.04
CA PRO A 30 -13.78 -5.19 9.71
C PRO A 30 -12.46 -4.55 9.28
N PHE A 31 -12.14 -4.71 8.00
CA PHE A 31 -11.02 -4.03 7.37
C PHE A 31 -11.41 -2.64 6.86
N LYS A 32 -10.45 -1.73 6.84
CA LYS A 32 -10.50 -0.45 6.14
C LYS A 32 -9.56 -0.49 4.96
N LEU A 33 -10.05 -0.17 3.77
CA LEU A 33 -9.26 -0.14 2.55
C LEU A 33 -9.02 1.31 2.14
N TYR A 34 -7.77 1.74 2.16
CA TYR A 34 -7.36 3.01 1.59
C TYR A 34 -6.78 2.76 0.20
N ILE A 35 -7.31 3.43 -0.82
CA ILE A 35 -6.87 3.29 -2.20
C ILE A 35 -6.41 4.68 -2.68
N ASP A 36 -5.34 4.70 -3.45
CA ASP A 36 -4.88 5.85 -4.21
C ASP A 36 -4.46 5.38 -5.61
N ALA A 37 -4.80 6.15 -6.63
CA ALA A 37 -4.54 5.83 -8.03
C ALA A 37 -3.83 6.98 -8.73
N CYS A 38 -2.82 6.67 -9.53
CA CYS A 38 -2.24 7.63 -10.48
C CYS A 38 -2.34 7.09 -11.90
N GLY A 39 -1.79 7.78 -12.90
CA GLY A 39 -1.81 7.28 -14.30
C GLY A 39 -0.98 6.01 -14.53
N ASP A 40 -0.04 5.72 -13.64
CA ASP A 40 0.93 4.63 -13.80
C ASP A 40 0.64 3.41 -12.91
N GLY A 41 -0.04 3.62 -11.78
CA GLY A 41 -0.19 2.58 -10.76
C GLY A 41 -1.29 2.85 -9.75
N LEU A 42 -1.67 1.77 -9.08
CA LEU A 42 -2.64 1.72 -7.99
C LEU A 42 -1.90 1.33 -6.72
N GLY A 43 -2.08 2.14 -5.68
CA GLY A 43 -1.60 1.88 -4.33
C GLY A 43 -2.77 1.61 -3.40
N THR A 44 -2.61 0.65 -2.51
CA THR A 44 -3.65 0.29 -1.55
C THR A 44 -3.03 -0.09 -0.21
N ALA A 45 -3.63 0.38 0.88
CA ALA A 45 -3.27 0.00 2.23
C ALA A 45 -4.49 -0.60 2.91
N LEU A 46 -4.37 -1.86 3.32
CA LEU A 46 -5.38 -2.57 4.10
C LEU A 46 -5.09 -2.34 5.58
N HIS A 47 -6.02 -1.70 6.27
CA HIS A 47 -5.90 -1.32 7.68
C HIS A 47 -6.95 -2.04 8.53
N GLN A 48 -6.66 -2.17 9.82
CA GLN A 48 -7.64 -2.59 10.82
C GLN A 48 -7.52 -1.73 12.07
N VAL A 49 -8.64 -1.56 12.77
CA VAL A 49 -8.68 -0.94 14.10
C VAL A 49 -8.73 -2.07 15.13
N GLN A 50 -7.64 -2.29 15.84
CA GLN A 50 -7.51 -3.34 16.86
C GLN A 50 -7.28 -2.72 18.24
N ILE A 51 -7.62 -3.44 19.30
CA ILE A 51 -7.29 -3.01 20.66
C ILE A 51 -5.87 -3.52 20.97
N ILE A 52 -4.92 -2.60 21.08
CA ILE A 52 -3.52 -2.86 21.44
C ILE A 52 -3.23 -2.03 22.68
N ASP A 53 -2.70 -2.65 23.73
CA ASP A 53 -2.44 -1.99 25.03
C ASP A 53 -3.65 -1.20 25.56
N GLU A 54 -4.83 -1.84 25.50
CA GLU A 54 -6.13 -1.29 25.93
C GLU A 54 -6.61 -0.05 25.14
N LYS A 55 -5.98 0.25 24.01
CA LYS A 55 -6.33 1.41 23.17
C LYS A 55 -6.69 0.99 21.74
N PRO A 56 -7.73 1.60 21.16
CA PRO A 56 -8.04 1.41 19.74
C PRO A 56 -6.91 2.02 18.90
N THR A 57 -6.18 1.15 18.22
CA THR A 57 -5.05 1.51 17.37
C THR A 57 -5.39 1.09 15.94
N GLU A 58 -5.38 2.05 15.01
CA GLU A 58 -5.46 1.75 13.60
C GLU A 58 -4.06 1.50 13.05
N GLY A 59 -3.87 0.37 12.36
CA GLY A 59 -2.59 0.06 11.73
C GLY A 59 -2.75 -0.70 10.42
N PRO A 60 -1.71 -0.67 9.58
CA PRO A 60 -1.69 -1.39 8.32
C PRO A 60 -1.49 -2.89 8.57
N ALA A 61 -2.37 -3.70 7.99
CA ALA A 61 -2.20 -5.14 7.90
C ALA A 61 -1.42 -5.55 6.65
N CYS A 62 -1.62 -4.83 5.53
CA CYS A 62 -0.95 -5.12 4.27
C CYS A 62 -0.87 -3.89 3.37
N TYR A 63 0.21 -3.77 2.59
CA TYR A 63 0.32 -2.83 1.47
C TYR A 63 0.27 -3.61 0.16
N ILE A 64 -0.62 -3.20 -0.74
CA ILE A 64 -0.83 -3.81 -2.04
C ILE A 64 -0.60 -2.73 -3.09
N SER A 65 0.17 -3.03 -4.12
CA SER A 65 0.34 -2.12 -5.24
C SER A 65 0.39 -2.88 -6.57
N ARG A 66 -0.10 -2.22 -7.62
CA ARG A 66 -0.22 -2.81 -8.95
C ARG A 66 -0.01 -1.75 -10.02
N GLN A 67 0.65 -2.12 -11.12
CA GLN A 67 0.69 -1.28 -12.32
C GLN A 67 -0.64 -1.27 -13.07
N ILE A 68 -0.98 -0.11 -13.61
CA ILE A 68 -2.18 0.06 -14.42
C ILE A 68 -2.03 -0.66 -15.76
N LYS A 69 -3.09 -1.34 -16.19
CA LYS A 69 -3.15 -1.97 -17.50
C LYS A 69 -3.36 -0.90 -18.58
N PRO A 70 -2.87 -1.10 -19.82
CA PRO A 70 -3.08 -0.14 -20.91
C PRO A 70 -4.55 0.24 -21.17
N THR A 71 -5.49 -0.64 -20.85
CA THR A 71 -6.93 -0.38 -20.95
C THR A 71 -7.46 0.51 -19.83
N GLU A 72 -6.88 0.38 -18.63
CA GLU A 72 -7.25 1.13 -17.42
C GLU A 72 -6.68 2.56 -17.46
N ALA A 73 -5.53 2.75 -18.11
CA ALA A 73 -4.90 4.07 -18.29
C ALA A 73 -5.74 5.10 -19.07
N ARG A 74 -6.89 4.68 -19.62
CA ARG A 74 -7.84 5.56 -20.32
C ARG A 74 -8.81 6.27 -19.36
N TYR A 75 -8.89 5.81 -18.11
CA TYR A 75 -9.75 6.37 -17.08
C TYR A 75 -8.96 7.34 -16.19
N CYS A 76 -9.63 8.34 -15.62
CA CYS A 76 -8.98 9.24 -14.67
C CYS A 76 -8.81 8.55 -13.30
N ALA A 77 -7.87 9.03 -12.48
CA ALA A 77 -7.58 8.46 -11.16
C ALA A 77 -8.84 8.26 -10.29
N SER A 78 -9.75 9.23 -10.29
CA SER A 78 -11.01 9.17 -9.54
C SER A 78 -12.00 8.10 -10.03
N GLN A 79 -11.80 7.53 -11.21
CA GLN A 79 -12.58 6.39 -11.72
C GLN A 79 -11.90 5.05 -11.41
N MET A 80 -10.65 5.09 -10.96
CA MET A 80 -9.83 3.91 -10.67
C MET A 80 -9.69 3.65 -9.16
N GLU A 81 -9.92 4.67 -8.33
CA GLU A 81 -10.17 4.57 -6.88
C GLU A 81 -11.52 3.90 -6.59
#